data_AF-A0A662QES8-F1
#
_entry.id   AF-A0A662QES8-F1
#
_cell.length_a   1.000
_cell.length_b   1.000
_cell.length_c   1.000
_cell.angle_alpha   90.00
_cell.angle_beta   90.00
_cell.angle_gamma   90.00
#
_symmetry.space_group_name_H-M   'P 1'
#
loop_
_entity.id
_entity.type
_entity.pdbx_description
1 polymer ?
#
loop_
_entity_poly.entity_id
_entity_poly.type
_entity_poly.pdbx_seq_one_letter_code
_entity_poly.pdbx_strand_id
1 'polypeptide(L)' 'MKLLKNFAAVLGLLAIVWVTFLLVSYILASTLFPAIEQASQNILASIMRVIVGLATFMIWILIWYTLTKIWLYKVLLKE' A
#
# COMPACT_ATOMS: atom_id res chain seq x y z
N MET A 1 -4.12 -32.01 4.34
CA MET A 1 -3.89 -31.26 3.07
C MET A 1 -3.12 -29.96 3.37
N LYS A 2 -1.80 -30.05 3.59
CA LYS A 2 -0.93 -28.89 3.91
C LYS A 2 -0.87 -27.88 2.75
N LEU A 3 -0.93 -28.40 1.52
CA LEU A 3 -0.86 -27.63 0.27
C LEU A 3 -2.06 -26.69 0.06
N LEU A 4 -3.27 -27.17 0.35
CA LEU A 4 -4.52 -26.41 0.18
C LEU A 4 -4.64 -25.27 1.21
N LYS A 5 -4.18 -25.50 2.44
CA LYS A 5 -4.07 -24.47 3.49
C LYS A 5 -3.08 -23.38 3.11
N ASN A 6 -1.91 -23.77 2.59
CA ASN A 6 -0.89 -22.81 2.14
C ASN A 6 -1.37 -22.01 0.93
N PHE A 7 -2.06 -22.65 -0.01
CA PHE A 7 -2.65 -22.00 -1.18
C PHE A 7 -3.70 -20.94 -0.77
N ALA A 8 -4.63 -21.30 0.12
CA ALA A 8 -5.61 -20.35 0.65
C ALA A 8 -4.96 -19.17 1.39
N ALA A 9 -3.88 -19.44 2.15
CA ALA A 9 -3.13 -18.38 2.83
C ALA A 9 -2.44 -17.42 1.84
N VAL A 10 -1.86 -17.93 0.75
CA VAL A 10 -1.26 -17.09 -0.29
C VAL A 10 -2.32 -16.24 -1.01
N LEU A 11 -3.47 -16.83 -1.34
CA LEU A 11 -4.60 -16.09 -1.93
C LEU A 11 -5.13 -15.00 -0.99
N GLY A 12 -5.23 -15.31 0.31
CA GLY A 12 -5.62 -14.33 1.33
C GLY A 12 -4.65 -13.16 1.41
N LEU A 13 -3.34 -13.44 1.41
CA LEU A 13 -2.32 -12.41 1.34
C LEU A 13 -2.53 -11.57 0.07
N LEU A 14 -2.57 -12.21 -1.11
CA LEU A 14 -2.77 -11.53 -2.40
C LEU A 14 -4.03 -10.64 -2.41
N ALA A 15 -5.13 -11.07 -1.80
CA ALA A 15 -6.35 -10.26 -1.72
C ALA A 15 -6.15 -9.00 -0.84
N ILE A 16 -5.56 -9.14 0.35
CA ILE A 16 -5.25 -8.01 1.25
C ILE A 16 -4.34 -7.00 0.53
N VAL A 17 -3.34 -7.54 -0.14
CA VAL A 17 -2.39 -6.85 -0.98
C VAL A 17 -3.09 -5.98 -2.04
N TRP A 18 -4.01 -6.56 -2.79
CA TRP A 18 -4.75 -5.84 -3.83
C TRP A 18 -5.67 -4.77 -3.26
N VAL A 19 -6.42 -5.08 -2.19
CA VAL A 19 -7.33 -4.13 -1.56
C VAL A 19 -6.57 -2.92 -1.01
N THR A 20 -5.45 -3.15 -0.33
CA THR A 20 -4.63 -2.05 0.20
C THR A 20 -3.95 -1.25 -0.91
N PHE A 21 -3.53 -1.90 -2.01
CA PHE A 21 -2.99 -1.21 -3.18
C PHE A 21 -4.03 -0.26 -3.77
N LEU A 22 -5.25 -0.73 -4.03
CA LEU A 22 -6.34 0.10 -4.57
C LEU A 22 -6.67 1.28 -3.66
N LEU A 23 -6.71 1.06 -2.34
CA LEU A 23 -6.92 2.12 -1.37
C LEU A 23 -5.83 3.20 -1.44
N VAL A 24 -4.56 2.80 -1.51
CA VAL A 24 -3.44 3.76 -1.59
C VAL A 24 -3.41 4.46 -2.93
N SER A 25 -3.70 3.78 -4.03
CA SER A 25 -3.86 4.42 -5.34
C SER A 25 -4.95 5.48 -5.32
N TYR A 26 -6.08 5.22 -4.66
CA TYR A 26 -7.13 6.22 -4.47
C TYR A 26 -6.65 7.43 -3.65
N ILE A 27 -5.95 7.20 -2.52
CA ILE A 27 -5.41 8.29 -1.70
C ILE A 27 -4.41 9.12 -2.52
N LEU A 28 -3.52 8.47 -3.27
CA LEU A 28 -2.56 9.14 -4.15
C LEU A 28 -3.26 9.97 -5.22
N ALA A 29 -4.27 9.42 -5.90
CA ALA A 29 -5.05 10.16 -6.89
C ALA A 29 -5.70 11.39 -6.26
N SER A 30 -6.37 11.22 -5.10
CA SER A 30 -7.06 12.31 -4.40
C SER A 30 -6.12 13.39 -3.85
N THR A 31 -4.83 13.09 -3.67
CA THR A 31 -3.83 14.04 -3.16
C THR A 31 -3.02 14.69 -4.27
N LEU A 32 -2.64 13.93 -5.30
CA LEU A 32 -1.80 14.38 -6.40
C LEU A 32 -2.59 15.16 -7.47
N PHE A 33 -3.84 14.79 -7.79
CA PHE A 33 -4.63 15.56 -8.75
C PHE A 33 -4.82 17.02 -8.32
N PRO A 34 -5.22 17.31 -7.08
CA PRO A 34 -5.30 18.69 -6.62
C PRO A 34 -3.93 19.39 -6.55
N ALA A 35 -2.84 18.64 -6.36
CA ALA A 35 -1.50 19.21 -6.40
C ALA A 35 -1.17 19.75 -7.79
N ILE A 36 -1.55 19.03 -8.86
CA ILE A 36 -1.34 19.45 -10.24
C ILE A 36 -2.26 20.61 -10.61
N GLU A 37 -3.57 20.48 -10.33
CA GLU A 37 -4.57 21.49 -10.73
C GLU A 37 -4.41 22.83 -10.02
N GLN A 38 -4.02 22.83 -8.74
CA GLN A 38 -3.92 24.05 -7.92
C GLN A 38 -2.48 24.57 -7.80
N ALA A 39 -1.53 24.01 -8.56
CA ALA A 39 -0.13 24.42 -8.55
C ALA A 39 0.05 25.90 -8.88
N SER A 40 -0.76 26.43 -9.81
CA SER A 40 -0.70 27.84 -10.22
C SER A 40 -1.22 28.82 -9.17
N GLN A 41 -2.10 28.37 -8.27
CA GLN A 41 -2.71 29.21 -7.24
C GLN A 41 -1.92 29.18 -5.92
N ASN A 42 -1.39 28.01 -5.54
CA ASN A 42 -0.63 27.87 -4.30
C ASN A 42 0.42 26.75 -4.41
N ILE A 43 1.62 27.15 -4.86
CA ILE A 43 2.76 26.24 -5.06
C ILE A 43 3.14 25.51 -3.77
N LEU A 44 3.16 26.22 -2.63
CA LEU A 44 3.52 25.61 -1.34
C LEU A 44 2.54 24.51 -0.93
N ALA A 45 1.23 24.76 -1.08
CA ALA A 45 0.21 23.75 -0.79
C ALA A 45 0.30 22.54 -1.73
N SER A 46 0.62 22.76 -3.01
CA SER A 46 0.86 21.70 -3.98
C SER A 46 2.05 20.82 -3.59
N ILE A 47 3.19 21.42 -3.22
CA ILE A 47 4.38 20.68 -2.75
C ILE A 47 4.04 19.85 -1.51
N MET A 48 3.32 20.41 -0.54
CA MET A 48 2.91 19.68 0.67
C MET A 48 2.06 18.45 0.33
N ARG A 49 1.14 18.54 -0.64
CA ARG A 49 0.33 17.39 -1.08
C ARG A 49 1.18 16.29 -1.71
N VAL A 50 2.18 16.65 -2.52
CA VAL A 50 3.13 15.68 -3.09
C VAL A 50 3.91 14.97 -1.99
N ILE A 51 4.38 15.71 -0.97
CA ILE A 51 5.08 15.13 0.19
C ILE A 51 4.16 14.15 0.94
N VAL A 52 2.89 14.50 1.16
CA VAL A 52 1.91 13.61 1.80
C VAL A 52 1.66 12.36 0.97
N GLY A 53 1.56 12.50 -0.36
CA GLY A 53 1.44 11.35 -1.27
C GLY A 53 2.64 10.41 -1.16
N LEU A 54 3.86 10.96 -1.22
CA LEU A 54 5.10 10.19 -1.04
C LEU A 54 5.14 9.48 0.32
N ALA A 55 4.81 10.18 1.40
CA ALA A 55 4.77 9.60 2.74
C ALA A 55 3.77 8.44 2.82
N THR A 56 2.58 8.61 2.26
CA THR A 56 1.54 7.57 2.21
C THR A 56 2.03 6.32 1.48
N PHE A 57 2.66 6.51 0.32
CA PHE A 57 3.21 5.40 -0.47
C PHE A 57 4.34 4.68 0.27
N MET A 58 5.24 5.41 0.91
CA MET A 58 6.33 4.83 1.71
C MET A 58 5.82 4.02 2.90
N ILE A 59 4.82 4.55 3.62
CA ILE A 59 4.18 3.83 4.75
C ILE A 59 3.56 2.52 4.25
N TRP A 60 2.87 2.55 3.10
CA TRP A 60 2.28 1.36 2.52
C TRP A 60 3.32 0.29 2.18
N ILE A 61 4.45 0.67 1.57
CA ILE A 61 5.57 -0.26 1.29
C ILE A 61 6.08 -0.91 2.59
N LEU A 62 6.26 -0.13 3.66
CA LEU A 62 6.77 -0.64 4.93
C LEU A 62 5.80 -1.60 5.62
N ILE A 63 4.51 -1.28 5.62
CA ILE A 63 3.45 -2.17 6.11
C ILE A 63 3.51 -3.48 5.35
N TRP A 64 3.65 -3.40 4.04
CA TRP A 64 3.69 -4.56 3.16
C TRP A 64 4.90 -5.44 3.34
N TYR A 65 6.09 -4.85 3.41
CA TYR A 65 7.31 -5.58 3.72
C TYR A 65 7.16 -6.35 5.04
N THR A 66 6.62 -5.69 6.06
CA THR A 66 6.41 -6.28 7.39
C THR A 66 5.37 -7.40 7.35
N LEU A 67 4.23 -7.18 6.67
CA LEU A 67 3.18 -8.16 6.48
C LEU A 67 3.72 -9.41 5.77
N THR A 68 4.44 -9.22 4.66
CA THR A 68 5.00 -10.30 3.86
C THR A 68 6.02 -11.11 4.67
N LYS A 69 6.88 -10.42 5.44
CA LYS A 69 7.83 -11.06 6.35
C LYS A 69 7.09 -11.91 7.39
N ILE A 70 6.09 -11.35 8.07
CA ILE A 70 5.28 -12.08 9.04
C ILE A 70 4.60 -13.29 8.39
N TRP A 71 4.02 -13.13 7.20
CA TRP A 71 3.31 -14.19 6.51
C TRP A 71 4.24 -15.34 6.10
N LEU A 72 5.40 -15.01 5.52
CA LEU A 72 6.41 -16.00 5.15
C LEU A 72 6.88 -16.78 6.38
N TYR A 73 7.32 -16.10 7.44
CA TYR A 73 7.93 -16.76 8.60
C TYR A 73 6.92 -17.42 9.55
N LYS A 74 5.75 -16.80 9.77
CA LYS A 74 4.78 -17.28 10.78
C LYS A 74 3.56 -17.99 10.20
N VAL A 75 3.26 -17.86 8.92
CA VAL A 75 2.09 -18.51 8.29
C VAL A 75 2.52 -19.65 7.38
N LEU A 76 3.52 -19.40 6.53
CA LEU A 76 3.97 -20.38 5.52
C LEU A 76 5.09 -21.31 6.04
N LEU A 77 6.08 -20.78 6.75
CA LEU A 77 7.21 -21.54 7.32
C LEU A 77 6.96 -22.10 8.72
N LYS A 78 5.79 -21.86 9.30
CA LYS A 78 5.42 -22.42 10.60
C LYS A 78 5.09 -23.90 10.42
N GLU A 79 6.15 -24.70 10.33
CA GLU A 79 6.12 -26.14 10.60
C GLU A 79 6.05 -26.39 12.10
#